data_AF-A0A388MEC7-F1
#
_entry.id   AF-A0A388MEC7-F1
#
_cell.length_a   1.000
_cell.length_b   1.000
_cell.length_c   1.000
_cell.angle_alpha   90.00
_cell.angle_beta   90.00
_cell.angle_gamma   90.00
#
_symmetry.space_group_name_H-M   'P 1'
#
loop_
_entity.id
_entity.type
_entity.pdbx_description
1 polymer ?
#
loop_
_entity_poly.entity_id
_entity_poly.type
_entity_poly.pdbx_seq_one_letter_code
_entity_poly.pdbx_strand_id
1 'polypeptide(L)'
;MFFPLLFKVLAWGGSELDSAFEELLPRLLVPSSFIPLFHAILDLPALVLALEDFERGSGYRPGMAPAGTVKSPAPEALLALMDVAYTGSISADDGSGAGNVTAAGSLEARSAFFTELLRDENEGLVEQHWSHPGMAIGLKAAASHSKSGRLKHACDVAPSLLMIYFQTAIQHVSQALLCALLPMIFARIVTLFPDESFRSKVHHLCIDTVLTVFGRMPELICVLRKPIINAIGQPYTSAAKD
;
A
#
# COMPACT_ATOMS: atom_id res chain seq x y z
N MET A 1 5.80 -1.82 -18.39
CA MET A 1 6.53 -2.57 -17.35
C MET A 1 6.37 -1.81 -16.04
N PHE A 2 5.84 -2.46 -15.01
CA PHE A 2 5.75 -1.94 -13.65
C PHE A 2 6.99 -2.40 -12.86
N PHE A 3 7.45 -1.62 -11.88
CA PHE A 3 8.70 -1.90 -11.14
C PHE A 3 8.45 -1.88 -9.62
N PRO A 4 7.81 -2.93 -9.05
CA PRO A 4 7.47 -3.00 -7.63
C PRO A 4 8.70 -2.85 -6.72
N LEU A 5 9.85 -3.36 -7.16
CA LEU A 5 11.12 -3.29 -6.43
C LEU A 5 11.57 -1.85 -6.13
N LEU A 6 11.29 -0.88 -7.01
CA LEU A 6 11.66 0.51 -6.78
C LEU A 6 10.92 1.08 -5.55
N PHE A 7 9.66 0.71 -5.36
CA PHE A 7 8.89 1.11 -4.18
C PHE A 7 9.35 0.41 -2.91
N LYS A 8 9.82 -0.85 -3.00
CA LYS A 8 10.46 -1.53 -1.86
C LYS A 8 11.75 -0.83 -1.46
N VAL A 9 12.57 -0.43 -2.44
CA VAL A 9 13.79 0.35 -2.20
C VAL A 9 13.46 1.70 -1.59
N LEU A 10 12.42 2.40 -2.06
CA LEU A 10 11.97 3.66 -1.46
C LEU A 10 11.37 3.47 -0.05
N ALA A 11 10.63 2.41 0.19
CA ALA A 11 10.09 2.09 1.53
C ALA A 11 11.21 1.74 2.52
N TRP A 12 12.32 1.20 2.01
CA TRP A 12 13.47 0.81 2.81
C TRP A 12 14.49 1.94 3.01
N GLY A 13 14.79 2.66 1.93
CA GLY A 13 15.69 3.79 1.88
C GLY A 13 15.02 5.00 2.49
N GLY A 14 15.70 5.70 3.40
CA GLY A 14 15.18 6.95 3.95
C GLY A 14 15.10 8.06 2.89
N SER A 15 15.02 9.30 3.36
CA SER A 15 14.81 10.50 2.53
C SER A 15 15.90 10.80 1.49
N GLU A 16 16.99 10.02 1.45
CA GLU A 16 18.09 10.18 0.50
C GLU A 16 17.66 9.88 -0.94
N LEU A 17 16.65 9.03 -1.13
CA LEU A 17 16.19 8.61 -2.46
C LEU A 17 15.01 9.43 -2.99
N ASP A 18 14.40 10.29 -2.16
CA ASP A 18 13.17 11.01 -2.49
C ASP A 18 13.33 11.82 -3.77
N SER A 19 14.34 12.69 -3.83
CA SER A 19 14.58 13.56 -4.99
C SER A 19 14.80 12.77 -6.29
N ALA A 20 15.56 11.69 -6.24
CA ALA A 20 15.80 10.83 -7.39
C ALA A 20 14.52 10.12 -7.84
N PHE A 21 13.70 9.69 -6.90
CA PHE A 21 12.42 9.03 -7.20
C PHE A 21 11.40 10.02 -7.75
N GLU A 22 11.32 11.23 -7.20
CA GLU A 22 10.47 12.31 -7.70
C GLU A 22 10.82 12.69 -9.15
N GLU A 23 12.11 12.74 -9.50
CA GLU A 23 12.56 12.98 -10.88
C GLU A 23 12.24 11.80 -11.81
N LEU A 24 12.36 10.57 -11.30
CA LEU A 24 12.12 9.35 -12.08
C LEU A 24 10.63 9.08 -12.31
N LEU A 25 9.77 9.42 -11.35
CA LEU A 25 8.36 9.03 -11.34
C LEU A 25 7.59 9.43 -12.61
N PRO A 26 7.69 10.66 -13.14
CA PRO A 26 7.04 11.02 -14.40
C PRO A 26 7.44 10.13 -15.58
N ARG A 27 8.68 9.62 -15.59
CA ARG A 27 9.20 8.74 -16.64
C ARG A 27 8.66 7.32 -16.51
N LEU A 28 8.26 6.92 -15.30
CA LEU A 28 7.64 5.62 -15.04
C LEU A 28 6.16 5.61 -15.42
N LEU A 29 5.52 6.77 -15.66
CA LEU A 29 4.11 6.88 -16.01
C LEU A 29 3.84 6.56 -17.48
N VAL A 30 3.97 5.28 -17.81
CA VAL A 30 3.56 4.71 -19.10
C VAL A 30 2.19 4.04 -18.98
N PRO A 31 1.43 3.87 -20.08
CA PRO A 31 0.09 3.28 -20.03
C PRO A 31 -0.01 1.95 -19.27
N SER A 32 1.02 1.11 -19.37
CA SER A 32 1.06 -0.21 -18.70
C SER A 32 1.29 -0.16 -17.19
N SER A 33 1.83 0.93 -16.65
CA SER A 33 2.20 1.07 -15.23
C SER A 33 1.38 2.13 -14.53
N PHE A 34 0.58 2.92 -15.26
CA PHE A 34 -0.20 4.03 -14.73
C PHE A 34 -1.05 3.66 -13.50
N ILE A 35 -1.97 2.71 -13.66
CA ILE A 35 -2.84 2.28 -12.55
C ILE A 35 -2.06 1.58 -11.43
N PRO A 36 -1.16 0.61 -11.72
CA PRO A 36 -0.32 0.00 -10.67
C PRO A 36 0.50 1.02 -9.85
N LEU A 37 1.03 2.08 -10.49
CA LEU A 37 1.78 3.12 -9.81
C LEU A 37 0.93 3.91 -8.82
N PHE A 38 -0.33 4.21 -9.16
CA PHE A 38 -1.24 4.85 -8.22
C PHE A 38 -1.36 4.05 -6.91
N HIS A 39 -1.63 2.74 -7.01
CA HIS A 39 -1.73 1.88 -5.83
C HIS A 39 -0.40 1.76 -5.08
N ALA A 40 0.71 1.61 -5.80
CA ALA A 40 2.04 1.48 -5.19
C ALA A 40 2.45 2.70 -4.36
N ILE A 41 2.17 3.91 -4.88
CA ILE A 41 2.45 5.15 -4.13
C ILE A 41 1.50 5.25 -2.93
N LEU A 42 0.21 4.98 -3.13
CA LEU A 42 -0.80 5.09 -2.09
C LEU A 42 -0.58 4.12 -0.92
N ASP A 43 -0.07 2.93 -1.23
CA ASP A 43 0.14 1.84 -0.28
C ASP A 43 1.56 1.83 0.31
N LEU A 44 2.39 2.84 0.00
CA LEU A 44 3.77 2.94 0.47
C LEU A 44 3.90 2.85 2.01
N PRO A 45 3.06 3.51 2.84
CA PRO A 45 3.13 3.33 4.29
C PRO A 45 2.81 1.89 4.74
N ALA A 46 1.90 1.21 4.03
CA ALA A 46 1.57 -0.18 4.31
C ALA A 46 2.71 -1.12 3.91
N LEU A 47 3.45 -0.80 2.83
CA LEU A 47 4.63 -1.52 2.40
C LEU A 47 5.75 -1.44 3.44
N VAL A 48 5.95 -0.27 4.05
CA VAL A 48 6.90 -0.13 5.18
C VAL A 48 6.51 -1.04 6.34
N LEU A 49 5.23 -1.07 6.74
CA LEU A 49 4.80 -1.95 7.81
C LEU A 49 5.01 -3.44 7.49
N ALA A 50 4.74 -3.85 6.24
CA ALA A 50 4.97 -5.22 5.80
C ALA A 50 6.46 -5.61 5.90
N LEU A 51 7.35 -4.71 5.46
CA LEU A 51 8.79 -4.90 5.57
C LEU A 51 9.26 -4.97 7.03
N GLU A 52 8.74 -4.12 7.90
CA GLU A 52 9.07 -4.12 9.33
C GLU A 52 8.56 -5.36 10.07
N ASP A 53 7.38 -5.85 9.71
CA ASP A 53 6.82 -7.09 10.26
C ASP A 53 7.64 -8.30 9.81
N PHE A 54 8.06 -8.32 8.54
CA PHE A 54 8.97 -9.33 8.01
C PHE A 54 10.34 -9.31 8.70
N GLU A 55 10.94 -8.14 8.92
CA GLU A 55 12.20 -8.00 9.68
C GLU A 55 12.07 -8.61 11.08
N ARG A 56 10.99 -8.28 11.80
CA ARG A 56 10.72 -8.82 13.15
C ARG A 56 10.57 -10.34 13.14
N GLY A 57 9.88 -10.90 12.14
CA GLY A 57 9.72 -12.34 11.97
C GLY A 57 11.02 -13.06 11.60
N SER A 58 11.90 -12.41 10.83
CA SER A 58 13.20 -12.97 10.41
C SER A 58 14.30 -12.89 11.49
N GLY A 59 14.06 -12.18 12.59
CA GLY A 59 15.05 -11.94 13.64
C GLY A 59 16.11 -10.88 13.30
N TYR A 60 16.00 -10.20 12.16
CA TYR A 60 16.91 -9.14 11.74
C TYR A 60 16.58 -7.83 12.47
N ARG A 61 17.51 -7.31 13.27
CA ARG A 61 17.39 -6.03 14.00
C ARG A 61 18.38 -5.01 13.44
N PRO A 62 17.94 -3.92 12.78
CA PRO A 62 18.84 -2.87 12.32
C PRO A 62 19.36 -2.04 13.51
N GLY A 63 20.69 -1.92 13.66
CA GLY A 63 21.32 -0.97 14.60
C GLY A 63 22.15 -1.55 15.75
N MET A 64 22.26 -2.88 15.88
CA MET A 64 23.21 -3.48 16.82
C MET A 64 24.41 -4.03 16.05
N ALA A 65 25.57 -3.38 16.15
CA ALA A 65 26.82 -4.02 15.73
C ALA A 65 27.01 -5.34 16.52
N PRO A 66 27.34 -6.46 15.86
CA PRO A 66 27.38 -7.75 16.53
C PRO A 66 28.66 -7.84 17.37
N ALA A 67 28.52 -7.68 18.68
CA ALA A 67 29.52 -8.22 19.61
C ALA A 67 29.34 -9.74 19.65
N GLY A 68 30.27 -10.47 19.04
CA GLY A 68 30.46 -11.90 19.24
C GLY A 68 29.93 -12.79 18.12
N THR A 69 30.87 -13.29 17.33
CA THR A 69 30.84 -14.54 16.56
C THR A 69 29.60 -15.44 16.73
N VAL A 70 28.68 -15.42 15.76
CA VAL A 70 27.83 -16.57 15.44
C VAL A 70 27.66 -16.62 13.91
N LYS A 71 27.85 -17.82 13.33
CA LYS A 71 27.67 -18.17 11.92
C LYS A 71 26.54 -17.37 11.27
N SER A 72 26.83 -16.73 10.13
CA SER A 72 25.82 -16.05 9.32
C SER A 72 24.65 -16.99 8.99
N PRO A 73 23.39 -16.62 9.33
CA PRO A 73 22.19 -17.40 9.01
C PRO A 73 21.71 -17.20 7.56
N ALA A 74 22.38 -16.33 6.80
CA ALA A 74 22.03 -15.97 5.43
C ALA A 74 21.93 -17.16 4.44
N PRO A 75 22.82 -18.18 4.46
CA PRO A 75 22.71 -19.29 3.53
C PRO A 75 21.63 -20.31 3.94
N GLU A 76 21.35 -20.47 5.23
CA GLU A 76 20.33 -21.41 5.75
C GLU A 76 18.91 -20.86 5.58
N ALA A 77 18.72 -19.54 5.74
CA ALA A 77 17.43 -18.89 5.49
C ALA A 77 17.01 -18.93 4.01
N LEU A 78 17.98 -18.79 3.09
CA LEU A 78 17.73 -18.96 1.66
C LEU A 78 17.43 -20.42 1.30
N LEU A 79 18.10 -21.39 1.93
CA LEU A 79 17.79 -22.81 1.76
C LEU A 79 16.38 -23.16 2.26
N ALA A 80 15.98 -22.61 3.42
CA ALA A 80 14.66 -22.85 4.00
C ALA A 80 13.53 -22.25 3.14
N LEU A 81 13.75 -21.10 2.51
CA LEU A 81 12.79 -20.51 1.56
C LEU A 81 12.63 -21.37 0.29
N MET A 82 13.71 -22.01 -0.17
CA MET A 82 13.66 -22.91 -1.31
C MET A 82 12.94 -24.23 -0.98
N ASP A 83 13.16 -24.79 0.21
CA ASP A 83 12.48 -26.01 0.66
C ASP A 83 10.97 -25.80 0.85
N VAL A 84 10.55 -24.67 1.45
CA VAL A 84 9.12 -24.36 1.65
C VAL A 84 8.37 -24.17 0.32
N ALA A 85 9.02 -23.56 -0.68
CA ALA A 85 8.45 -23.41 -2.02
C ALA A 85 8.34 -24.74 -2.78
N TYR A 86 9.14 -25.75 -2.41
CA TYR A 86 9.21 -27.03 -3.09
C TYR A 86 8.36 -28.13 -2.43
N THR A 87 8.18 -28.12 -1.09
CA THR A 87 7.44 -29.17 -0.37
C THR A 87 5.98 -28.82 -0.09
N GLY A 88 5.56 -27.56 -0.23
CA GLY A 88 4.15 -27.15 -0.09
C GLY A 88 3.54 -27.38 1.30
N SER A 89 4.35 -27.65 2.32
CA SER A 89 3.88 -28.01 3.66
C SER A 89 3.54 -26.77 4.50
N ILE A 90 2.29 -26.32 4.40
CA ILE A 90 1.65 -25.51 5.44
C ILE A 90 1.26 -26.47 6.57
N SER A 91 1.97 -26.40 7.69
CA SER A 91 1.55 -27.10 8.91
C SER A 91 0.32 -26.40 9.48
N ALA A 92 -0.86 -26.96 9.23
CA ALA A 92 -2.08 -26.64 9.94
C ALA A 92 -2.05 -27.36 11.30
N ASP A 93 -1.93 -26.60 12.38
CA ASP A 93 -2.19 -27.08 13.74
C ASP A 93 -3.60 -26.64 14.15
N ASP A 94 -4.46 -27.65 14.35
CA ASP A 94 -5.88 -27.52 14.69
C ASP A 94 -6.02 -27.52 16.22
N GLY A 95 -6.28 -26.33 16.78
CA GLY A 95 -6.42 -26.08 18.21
C GLY A 95 -7.71 -25.36 18.53
N SER A 96 -8.75 -26.13 18.81
CA SER A 96 -10.04 -25.73 19.40
C SER A 96 -9.90 -24.67 20.52
N GLY A 97 -10.44 -23.47 20.25
CA GLY A 97 -10.56 -22.40 21.23
C GLY A 97 -11.59 -21.37 20.79
N ALA A 98 -12.81 -21.46 21.31
CA ALA A 98 -13.85 -20.47 21.11
C ALA A 98 -13.42 -19.10 21.71
N GLY A 99 -12.88 -18.21 20.88
CA GLY A 99 -12.45 -16.87 21.29
C GLY A 99 -12.30 -15.91 20.10
N ASN A 100 -13.23 -14.96 19.99
CA ASN A 100 -13.19 -13.76 19.14
C ASN A 100 -12.82 -13.91 17.66
N VAL A 101 -13.85 -14.13 16.83
CA VAL A 101 -13.83 -14.06 15.36
C VAL A 101 -13.35 -12.70 14.78
N THR A 102 -13.07 -11.69 15.61
CA THR A 102 -12.66 -10.36 15.15
C THR A 102 -11.15 -10.09 15.16
N ALA A 103 -10.38 -10.73 16.06
CA ALA A 103 -8.94 -10.48 16.18
C ALA A 103 -8.10 -11.44 15.31
N ALA A 104 -8.46 -12.72 15.31
CA ALA A 104 -7.79 -13.74 14.49
C ALA A 104 -7.96 -13.46 12.99
N GLY A 105 -9.19 -13.14 12.55
CA GLY A 105 -9.45 -12.79 11.15
C GLY A 105 -8.82 -11.46 10.70
N SER A 106 -8.61 -10.51 11.62
CA SER A 106 -7.88 -9.26 11.35
C SER A 106 -6.37 -9.50 11.16
N LEU A 107 -5.79 -10.36 11.99
CA LEU A 107 -4.39 -10.76 11.90
C LEU A 107 -4.10 -11.56 10.62
N GLU A 108 -4.98 -12.51 10.28
CA GLU A 108 -4.86 -13.33 9.08
C GLU A 108 -4.98 -12.49 7.80
N ALA A 109 -5.97 -11.59 7.73
CA ALA A 109 -6.11 -10.67 6.61
C ALA A 109 -4.88 -9.77 6.44
N ARG A 110 -4.34 -9.23 7.55
CA ARG A 110 -3.10 -8.43 7.54
C ARG A 110 -1.90 -9.24 7.04
N SER A 111 -1.74 -10.47 7.51
CA SER A 111 -0.64 -11.36 7.12
C SER A 111 -0.70 -11.72 5.63
N ALA A 112 -1.89 -12.03 5.12
CA ALA A 112 -2.10 -12.30 3.69
C ALA A 112 -1.73 -11.09 2.82
N PHE A 113 -2.19 -9.90 3.22
CA PHE A 113 -1.88 -8.66 2.50
C PHE A 113 -0.39 -8.29 2.54
N PHE A 114 0.28 -8.46 3.69
CA PHE A 114 1.73 -8.23 3.77
C PHE A 114 2.50 -9.21 2.89
N THR A 115 2.07 -10.48 2.84
CA THR A 115 2.69 -11.48 1.97
C THR A 115 2.56 -11.10 0.50
N GLU A 116 1.37 -10.66 0.07
CA GLU A 116 1.15 -10.18 -1.30
C GLU A 116 1.98 -8.92 -1.60
N LEU A 117 2.04 -7.97 -0.67
CA LEU A 117 2.80 -6.72 -0.81
C LEU A 117 4.31 -6.96 -0.94
N LEU A 118 4.80 -8.04 -0.35
CA LEU A 118 6.20 -8.46 -0.43
C LEU A 118 6.51 -9.34 -1.65
N ARG A 119 5.51 -9.82 -2.40
CA ARG A 119 5.75 -10.58 -3.63
C ARG A 119 6.53 -9.76 -4.64
N ASP A 120 7.38 -10.44 -5.41
CA ASP A 120 8.18 -9.83 -6.48
C ASP A 120 7.40 -9.70 -7.80
N GLU A 121 6.10 -10.00 -7.78
CA GLU A 121 5.30 -10.13 -8.99
C GLU A 121 4.98 -8.74 -9.57
N ASN A 122 5.25 -8.59 -10.87
CA ASN A 122 4.88 -7.43 -11.68
C ASN A 122 3.38 -7.37 -12.01
N GLU A 123 2.56 -8.26 -11.43
CA GLU A 123 1.13 -8.40 -11.75
C GLU A 123 0.24 -7.36 -11.04
N GLY A 124 0.79 -6.61 -10.08
CA GLY A 124 0.06 -5.59 -9.33
C GLY A 124 -0.72 -6.17 -8.15
N LEU A 125 -0.97 -5.34 -7.13
CA LEU A 125 -1.75 -5.73 -5.95
C LEU A 125 -3.22 -5.90 -6.33
N VAL A 126 -3.86 -6.98 -5.90
CA VAL A 126 -5.30 -7.16 -6.12
C VAL A 126 -6.05 -6.21 -5.17
N GLU A 127 -6.86 -5.30 -5.73
CA GLU A 127 -7.64 -4.29 -4.96
C GLU A 127 -8.54 -4.89 -3.85
N GLN A 128 -8.83 -6.18 -3.92
CA GLN A 128 -9.73 -6.91 -3.02
C GLN A 128 -9.27 -6.88 -1.55
N HIS A 129 -7.97 -6.80 -1.26
CA HIS A 129 -7.46 -6.96 0.11
C HIS A 129 -7.75 -5.76 1.02
N TRP A 130 -7.81 -4.56 0.45
CA TRP A 130 -8.13 -3.35 1.22
C TRP A 130 -9.61 -3.20 1.56
N SER A 131 -10.47 -3.91 0.84
CA SER A 131 -11.92 -3.94 1.10
C SER A 131 -12.29 -4.87 2.26
N HIS A 132 -11.32 -5.64 2.80
CA HIS A 132 -11.58 -6.55 3.91
C HIS A 132 -11.84 -5.77 5.22
N PRO A 133 -12.96 -6.00 5.94
CA PRO A 133 -13.33 -5.24 7.14
C PRO A 133 -12.27 -5.28 8.24
N GLY A 134 -11.50 -6.37 8.32
CA GLY A 134 -10.40 -6.52 9.28
C GLY A 134 -9.12 -5.75 8.92
N MET A 135 -8.95 -5.32 7.65
CA MET A 135 -7.70 -4.73 7.17
C MET A 135 -7.36 -3.42 7.88
N ALA A 136 -8.33 -2.50 7.96
CA ALA A 136 -8.14 -1.21 8.61
C ALA A 136 -7.77 -1.37 10.10
N ILE A 137 -8.39 -2.35 10.77
CA ILE A 137 -8.11 -2.67 12.17
C ILE A 137 -6.70 -3.25 12.31
N GLY A 138 -6.34 -4.22 11.46
CA GLY A 138 -5.02 -4.86 11.44
C GLY A 138 -3.89 -3.87 11.17
N LEU A 139 -4.05 -2.99 10.18
CA LEU A 139 -3.10 -1.93 9.86
C LEU A 139 -2.99 -0.91 11.00
N LYS A 140 -4.11 -0.50 11.61
CA LYS A 140 -4.08 0.43 12.74
C LYS A 140 -3.36 -0.17 13.94
N ALA A 141 -3.57 -1.45 14.24
CA ALA A 141 -2.86 -2.16 15.29
C ALA A 141 -1.34 -2.20 14.99
N ALA A 142 -0.95 -2.63 13.78
CA ALA A 142 0.45 -2.68 13.37
C ALA A 142 1.13 -1.30 13.38
N ALA A 143 0.46 -0.27 12.90
CA ALA A 143 0.94 1.11 12.93
C ALA A 143 1.11 1.64 14.36
N SER A 144 0.19 1.29 15.27
CA SER A 144 0.28 1.70 16.68
C SER A 144 1.53 1.13 17.38
N HIS A 145 1.94 -0.07 16.97
CA HIS A 145 3.17 -0.71 17.45
C HIS A 145 4.43 -0.25 16.71
N SER A 146 4.31 0.45 15.58
CA SER A 146 5.45 0.92 14.78
C SER A 146 5.48 2.44 14.67
N LYS A 147 6.30 3.11 15.49
CA LYS A 147 6.59 4.55 15.38
C LYS A 147 7.92 4.80 14.66
N SER A 148 8.25 3.99 13.67
CA SER A 148 9.55 4.04 13.01
C SER A 148 9.75 5.33 12.21
N GLY A 149 11.01 5.73 12.03
CA GLY A 149 11.34 6.86 11.15
C GLY A 149 10.93 6.59 9.69
N ARG A 150 11.05 5.34 9.23
CA ARG A 150 10.64 4.91 7.88
C ARG A 150 9.15 5.05 7.65
N LEU A 151 8.31 4.69 8.63
CA LEU A 151 6.86 4.81 8.47
C LEU A 151 6.44 6.28 8.38
N LYS A 152 7.01 7.14 9.23
CA LYS A 152 6.75 8.59 9.18
C LYS A 152 7.17 9.17 7.83
N HIS A 153 8.38 8.83 7.38
CA HIS A 153 8.90 9.25 6.08
C HIS A 153 8.00 8.79 4.93
N ALA A 154 7.53 7.53 4.93
CA ALA A 154 6.59 7.02 3.94
C ALA A 154 5.26 7.79 3.92
N CYS A 155 4.70 8.12 5.10
CA CYS A 155 3.51 8.96 5.21
C CYS A 155 3.72 10.39 4.68
N ASP A 156 4.96 10.89 4.66
CA ASP A 156 5.29 12.22 4.15
C ASP A 156 5.62 12.24 2.65
N VAL A 157 6.34 11.23 2.15
CA VAL A 157 6.77 11.17 0.73
C VAL A 157 5.64 10.70 -0.20
N ALA A 158 4.77 9.78 0.24
CA ALA A 158 3.70 9.26 -0.60
C ALA A 158 2.73 10.34 -1.12
N PRO A 159 2.25 11.31 -0.31
CA PRO A 159 1.47 12.44 -0.81
C PRO A 159 2.22 13.29 -1.85
N SER A 160 3.52 13.54 -1.66
CA SER A 160 4.35 14.30 -2.61
C SER A 160 4.45 13.58 -3.96
N LEU A 161 4.67 12.26 -3.93
CA LEU A 161 4.68 11.43 -5.13
C LEU A 161 3.30 11.37 -5.81
N LEU A 162 2.21 11.31 -5.04
CA LEU A 162 0.84 11.37 -5.59
C LEU A 162 0.57 12.71 -6.28
N MET A 163 1.06 13.82 -5.73
CA MET A 163 0.95 15.13 -6.36
C MET A 163 1.65 15.14 -7.73
N ILE A 164 2.88 14.66 -7.81
CA ILE A 164 3.64 14.55 -9.08
C ILE A 164 2.91 13.61 -10.05
N TYR A 165 2.42 12.48 -9.55
CA TYR A 165 1.64 11.51 -10.31
C TYR A 165 0.42 12.15 -10.95
N PHE A 166 -0.42 12.85 -10.18
CA PHE A 166 -1.63 13.48 -10.68
C PHE A 166 -1.35 14.65 -11.62
N GLN A 167 -0.34 15.48 -11.33
CA GLN A 167 0.07 16.56 -12.23
C GLN A 167 0.51 16.01 -13.59
N THR A 168 1.35 14.98 -13.58
CA THR A 168 1.82 14.32 -14.80
C THR A 168 0.66 13.64 -15.54
N ALA A 169 -0.24 12.98 -14.80
CA ALA A 169 -1.42 12.31 -15.34
C ALA A 169 -2.33 13.29 -16.09
N ILE A 170 -2.67 14.41 -15.46
CA ILE A 170 -3.54 15.42 -16.06
C ILE A 170 -2.90 16.00 -17.33
N GLN A 171 -1.58 16.18 -17.36
CA GLN A 171 -0.90 16.80 -18.50
C GLN A 171 -0.66 15.86 -19.68
N HIS A 172 -0.31 14.60 -19.41
CA HIS A 172 0.30 13.72 -20.43
C HIS A 172 -0.47 12.42 -20.70
N VAL A 173 -1.41 12.04 -19.83
CA VAL A 173 -2.08 10.73 -19.92
C VAL A 173 -3.40 10.85 -20.69
N SER A 174 -3.78 9.77 -21.39
CA SER A 174 -4.99 9.75 -22.21
C SER A 174 -6.27 9.82 -21.36
N GLN A 175 -7.32 10.37 -21.95
CA GLN A 175 -8.64 10.45 -21.32
C GLN A 175 -9.17 9.08 -20.87
N ALA A 176 -8.91 8.00 -21.63
CA ALA A 176 -9.33 6.65 -21.26
C ALA A 176 -8.68 6.17 -19.96
N LEU A 177 -7.38 6.46 -19.78
CA LEU A 177 -6.66 6.11 -18.56
C LEU A 177 -7.10 6.98 -17.37
N LEU A 178 -7.33 8.27 -17.58
CA LEU A 178 -7.91 9.15 -16.54
C LEU A 178 -9.32 8.68 -16.14
N CYS A 179 -10.14 8.26 -17.10
CA CYS A 179 -11.46 7.69 -16.84
C CYS A 179 -11.37 6.37 -16.04
N ALA A 180 -10.35 5.56 -16.27
CA ALA A 180 -10.11 4.34 -15.51
C ALA A 180 -9.58 4.62 -14.08
N LEU A 181 -8.79 5.68 -13.89
CA LEU A 181 -8.24 6.06 -12.60
C LEU A 181 -9.31 6.57 -11.60
N LEU A 182 -10.29 7.35 -12.07
CA LEU A 182 -11.26 8.00 -11.19
C LEU A 182 -12.06 7.03 -10.31
N PRO A 183 -12.62 5.91 -10.83
CA PRO A 183 -13.22 4.87 -9.98
C PRO A 183 -12.28 4.33 -8.90
N MET A 184 -10.99 4.18 -9.22
CA MET A 184 -10.00 3.68 -8.25
C MET A 184 -9.76 4.71 -7.16
N ILE A 185 -9.68 6.00 -7.49
CA ILE A 185 -9.63 7.07 -6.49
C ILE A 185 -10.86 6.99 -5.55
N PHE A 186 -12.06 6.82 -6.10
CA PHE A 186 -13.29 6.74 -5.30
C PHE A 186 -13.31 5.54 -4.35
N ALA A 187 -12.88 4.37 -4.82
CA ALA A 187 -12.81 3.17 -3.99
C ALA A 187 -11.75 3.28 -2.87
N ARG A 188 -10.62 3.92 -3.19
CA ARG A 188 -9.46 4.01 -2.30
C ARG A 188 -9.56 5.08 -1.24
N ILE A 189 -10.24 6.20 -1.51
CA ILE A 189 -10.26 7.34 -0.59
C ILE A 189 -10.90 7.00 0.77
N VAL A 190 -11.77 5.98 0.81
CA VAL A 190 -12.40 5.50 2.05
C VAL A 190 -11.59 4.43 2.79
N THR A 191 -10.62 3.80 2.13
CA THR A 191 -9.78 2.70 2.65
C THR A 191 -8.29 3.06 2.72
N LEU A 192 -7.99 4.33 3.02
CA LEU A 192 -6.61 4.81 3.15
C LEU A 192 -5.90 4.25 4.40
N PHE A 193 -4.56 4.25 4.35
CA PHE A 193 -3.72 3.91 5.48
C PHE A 193 -4.11 4.74 6.73
N PRO A 194 -4.21 4.14 7.93
CA PRO A 194 -4.78 4.78 9.12
C PRO A 194 -3.82 5.75 9.84
N ASP A 195 -3.33 6.76 9.11
CA ASP A 195 -2.58 7.92 9.65
C ASP A 195 -3.32 9.22 9.31
N GLU A 196 -3.60 10.07 10.30
CA GLU A 196 -4.46 11.25 10.10
C GLU A 196 -3.83 12.31 9.17
N SER A 197 -2.53 12.55 9.30
CA SER A 197 -1.82 13.54 8.48
C SER A 197 -1.77 13.10 7.02
N PHE A 198 -1.39 11.84 6.79
CA PHE A 198 -1.38 11.20 5.49
C PHE A 198 -2.77 11.24 4.85
N ARG A 199 -3.81 10.77 5.57
CA ARG A 199 -5.19 10.72 5.06
C ARG A 199 -5.69 12.10 4.65
N SER A 200 -5.45 13.12 5.47
CA SER A 200 -5.89 14.48 5.17
C SER A 200 -5.24 15.00 3.87
N LYS A 201 -3.91 14.87 3.73
CA LYS A 201 -3.17 15.28 2.52
C LYS A 201 -3.66 14.53 1.27
N VAL A 202 -3.78 13.20 1.37
CA VAL A 202 -4.21 12.35 0.25
C VAL A 202 -5.66 12.62 -0.15
N HIS A 203 -6.57 12.81 0.81
CA HIS A 203 -7.96 13.19 0.53
C HIS A 203 -8.02 14.48 -0.28
N HIS A 204 -7.29 15.50 0.15
CA HIS A 204 -7.26 16.80 -0.54
C HIS A 204 -6.75 16.65 -1.98
N LEU A 205 -5.62 15.95 -2.17
CA LEU A 205 -5.05 15.69 -3.50
C LEU A 205 -6.02 14.93 -4.41
N CYS A 206 -6.67 13.89 -3.90
CA CYS A 206 -7.63 13.09 -4.66
C CYS A 206 -8.85 13.92 -5.08
N ILE A 207 -9.43 14.70 -4.16
CA ILE A 207 -10.60 15.55 -4.45
C ILE A 207 -10.23 16.62 -5.47
N ASP A 208 -9.14 17.35 -5.26
CA ASP A 208 -8.67 18.38 -6.20
C ASP A 208 -8.42 17.81 -7.59
N THR A 209 -7.82 16.62 -7.66
CA THR A 209 -7.56 15.93 -8.93
C THR A 209 -8.86 15.56 -9.62
N VAL A 210 -9.82 14.96 -8.91
CA VAL A 210 -11.14 14.60 -9.45
C VAL A 210 -11.84 15.83 -10.00
N LEU A 211 -11.88 16.92 -9.24
CA LEU A 211 -12.50 18.17 -9.65
C LEU A 211 -11.80 18.80 -10.86
N THR A 212 -10.47 18.76 -10.89
CA THR A 212 -9.67 19.26 -12.03
C THR A 212 -9.95 18.47 -13.29
N VAL A 213 -10.01 17.14 -13.19
CA VAL A 213 -10.32 16.24 -14.30
C VAL A 213 -11.74 16.48 -14.82
N PHE A 214 -12.74 16.60 -13.95
CA PHE A 214 -14.11 16.92 -14.35
C PHE A 214 -14.28 18.33 -14.92
N GLY A 215 -13.54 19.32 -14.42
CA GLY A 215 -13.53 20.67 -14.99
C GLY A 215 -12.96 20.70 -16.40
N ARG A 216 -11.95 19.87 -16.68
CA ARG A 216 -11.32 19.77 -18.01
C ARG A 216 -12.11 18.87 -18.98
N MET A 217 -12.79 17.84 -18.47
CA MET A 217 -13.47 16.80 -19.23
C MET A 217 -14.84 16.49 -18.60
N PRO A 218 -15.81 17.41 -18.73
CA PRO A 218 -17.12 17.28 -18.07
C PRO A 218 -17.93 16.07 -18.54
N GLU A 219 -17.67 15.55 -19.74
CA GLU A 219 -18.30 14.33 -20.27
C GLU A 219 -18.02 13.09 -19.42
N LEU A 220 -16.91 13.07 -18.68
CA LEU A 220 -16.59 11.97 -17.76
C LEU A 220 -17.59 11.86 -16.61
N ILE A 221 -18.27 12.94 -16.22
CA ILE A 221 -19.32 12.91 -15.20
C ILE A 221 -20.46 12.00 -15.63
N CYS A 222 -20.84 12.08 -16.91
CA CYS A 222 -21.89 11.25 -17.48
C CYS A 222 -21.45 9.78 -17.56
N VAL A 223 -20.21 9.54 -18.01
CA VAL A 223 -19.63 8.19 -18.12
C VAL A 223 -19.52 7.52 -16.74
N LEU A 224 -19.07 8.27 -15.74
CA LEU A 224 -18.80 7.79 -14.39
C LEU A 224 -19.97 7.96 -13.43
N ARG A 225 -21.19 8.25 -13.94
CA ARG A 225 -22.38 8.44 -13.11
C ARG A 225 -22.59 7.33 -12.07
N LYS A 226 -22.46 6.06 -12.49
CA LYS A 226 -22.60 4.90 -11.60
C LYS A 226 -21.51 4.90 -10.51
N PRO A 227 -20.20 4.93 -10.84
CA PRO A 227 -19.13 5.07 -9.85
C PRO A 227 -19.32 6.24 -8.88
N ILE A 228 -19.71 7.41 -9.37
CA ILE A 228 -19.92 8.62 -8.55
C ILE A 228 -21.07 8.40 -7.55
N ILE A 229 -22.22 7.91 -8.03
CA ILE A 229 -23.38 7.64 -7.17
C ILE A 229 -23.03 6.58 -6.13
N ASN A 230 -22.30 5.53 -6.52
CA ASN A 230 -21.89 4.49 -5.59
C ASN A 230 -20.94 5.05 -4.52
N ALA A 231 -19.99 5.91 -4.88
CA ALA A 231 -19.05 6.52 -3.96
C ALA A 231 -19.73 7.45 -2.94
N ILE A 232 -20.71 8.24 -3.39
CA ILE A 232 -21.46 9.18 -2.53
C ILE A 232 -22.55 8.45 -1.72
N GLY A 233 -23.14 7.42 -2.30
CA GLY A 233 -24.24 6.65 -1.72
C GLY A 233 -23.80 5.62 -0.68
N GLN A 234 -22.50 5.37 -0.53
CA GLN A 234 -22.01 4.63 0.63
C GLN A 234 -22.32 5.44 1.89
N PRO A 235 -23.04 4.89 2.88
CA PRO A 235 -23.28 5.61 4.11
C PRO A 235 -21.94 6.01 4.71
N TYR A 236 -21.76 7.30 5.01
CA TYR A 236 -20.75 7.75 5.94
C TYR A 236 -20.99 6.97 7.24
N THR A 237 -20.32 5.85 7.43
CA THR A 237 -20.28 5.20 8.73
C THR A 237 -19.39 6.09 9.58
N SER A 238 -20.00 7.14 10.14
CA SER A 238 -19.46 7.82 11.28
C SER A 238 -19.26 6.75 12.34
N ALA A 239 -18.01 6.29 12.50
CA ALA A 239 -17.57 5.68 13.73
C ALA A 239 -17.61 6.78 14.80
N ALA A 240 -18.81 7.07 15.28
CA ALA A 240 -19.12 7.98 16.37
C ALA A 240 -20.21 7.32 17.21
N LYS A 241 -19.78 6.27 17.91
CA LYS A 241 -20.36 5.56 19.06
C LYS A 241 -19.31 4.47 19.34
N ASP A 242 -18.53 4.50 20.41
CA ASP A 242 -18.83 4.87 21.79
C ASP A 242 -17.65 5.60 22.47
#